data_AF-A0A9X3K2Y2-F1
#
_entry.id   AF-A0A9X3K2Y2-F1
#
_cell.length_a   1.000
_cell.length_b   1.000
_cell.length_c   1.000
_cell.angle_alpha   90.00
_cell.angle_beta   90.00
_cell.angle_gamma   90.00
#
_symmetry.space_group_name_H-M   'P 1'
#
loop_
_entity.id
_entity.type
_entity.pdbx_description
1 polymer ?
#
loop_
_entity_poly.entity_id
_entity_poly.type
_entity_poly.pdbx_seq_one_letter_code
_entity_poly.pdbx_strand_id
1 'polypeptide(L)'
;MKIQKIRIAAILLFGAGLLSLSKVSAQNEMPENFYFDTLDNGLELLVIEDPSVPLVTIEIAVHNGAYTESPEYDGLSHLYEHMFFKANKNIPSQEKFLERVNELGISFNGTTSDERVNYYCTLSSTKLEEGLEFMNNAIRYPLFLEEEMKNENPVVDGEFQRAESNPVFFLMNDVNRAMWGENYSRKNTIGDHDIILTATPEKMRTIQQKYYYPNNTLLVVAGAVDRDRVSKMVMKQFGDWKPSDFEIFEKYPIPEFEPLTESKTVVTVNENAQVPIMMIQQFGPKSMEDIEATYAADVFHTILSLPSSRFQKNLVESGLAYQAGSSYQTLKHVGPITTFFVPNPQQITEAIAALEAEVAAWDSDDYFTDEQIAAAKNQLLIQDVYGRESTSNFVHSITFWWASATIDYYLGYIDNLQKVTRDDMKVYVKKYIHGNPNITGILVSPAMKESMDISSIKPISM
;
A
#
# COMPACT_ATOMS: atom_id res chain seq x y z
N MET A 1 -48.45 -62.26 -37.70
CA MET A 1 -49.36 -62.03 -36.56
C MET A 1 -48.81 -60.83 -35.79
N LYS A 2 -49.63 -59.76 -35.66
CA LYS A 2 -49.69 -58.76 -34.57
C LYS A 2 -48.45 -58.66 -33.64
N ILE A 3 -47.82 -57.52 -33.31
CA ILE A 3 -48.25 -56.14 -32.97
C ILE A 3 -47.02 -55.52 -32.25
N GLN A 4 -46.64 -54.28 -32.59
CA GLN A 4 -46.13 -53.17 -31.72
C GLN A 4 -44.93 -53.40 -30.76
N LYS A 5 -44.05 -52.45 -30.40
CA LYS A 5 -43.95 -50.96 -30.44
C LYS A 5 -42.53 -50.66 -29.87
N ILE A 6 -41.71 -49.72 -30.34
CA ILE A 6 -41.69 -48.29 -29.95
C ILE A 6 -40.47 -47.64 -30.65
N ARG A 7 -40.68 -46.40 -31.09
CA ARG A 7 -39.67 -45.48 -31.63
C ARG A 7 -38.76 -44.98 -30.49
N ILE A 8 -37.45 -44.91 -30.72
CA ILE A 8 -36.56 -44.01 -29.97
C ILE A 8 -35.94 -43.04 -30.98
N ALA A 9 -36.22 -41.76 -30.74
CA ALA A 9 -35.68 -40.63 -31.48
C ALA A 9 -34.18 -40.48 -31.16
N ALA A 10 -33.36 -40.30 -32.20
CA ALA A 10 -31.97 -39.91 -32.05
C ALA A 10 -31.91 -38.41 -31.73
N ILE A 11 -31.53 -38.08 -30.48
CA ILE A 11 -31.14 -36.73 -30.08
C ILE A 11 -29.66 -36.57 -30.43
N LEU A 12 -29.37 -35.69 -31.39
CA LEU A 12 -28.04 -35.16 -31.65
C LEU A 12 -27.65 -34.22 -30.50
N LEU A 13 -26.79 -34.69 -29.59
CA LEU A 13 -26.14 -33.86 -28.59
C LEU A 13 -24.95 -33.14 -29.23
N PHE A 14 -25.15 -31.86 -29.56
CA PHE A 14 -24.08 -30.90 -29.84
C PHE A 14 -23.37 -30.59 -28.52
N GLY A 15 -22.26 -31.27 -28.24
CA GLY A 15 -21.39 -30.94 -27.12
C GLY A 15 -20.50 -29.75 -27.49
N ALA A 16 -20.98 -28.54 -27.26
CA ALA A 16 -20.12 -27.36 -27.22
C ALA A 16 -19.33 -27.39 -25.91
N GLY A 17 -18.11 -27.94 -25.95
CA GLY A 17 -17.15 -27.81 -24.86
C GLY A 17 -16.68 -26.37 -24.78
N LEU A 18 -17.18 -25.62 -23.80
CA LEU A 18 -16.54 -24.40 -23.32
C LEU A 18 -15.20 -24.79 -22.70
N LEU A 19 -14.13 -24.69 -23.49
CA LEU A 19 -12.77 -24.61 -22.97
C LEU A 19 -12.63 -23.23 -22.32
N SER A 20 -12.79 -23.17 -21.01
CA SER A 20 -12.28 -22.07 -20.20
C SER A 20 -10.76 -22.03 -20.38
N LEU A 21 -10.28 -21.12 -21.23
CA LEU A 21 -8.87 -20.77 -21.29
C LEU A 21 -8.53 -20.02 -20.00
N SER A 22 -8.20 -20.76 -18.96
CA SER A 22 -7.42 -20.21 -17.85
C SER A 22 -6.10 -19.74 -18.47
N LYS A 23 -5.88 -18.42 -18.54
CA LYS A 23 -4.54 -17.89 -18.81
C LYS A 23 -3.66 -18.36 -17.66
N VAL A 24 -2.94 -19.46 -17.85
CA VAL A 24 -1.84 -19.84 -16.97
C VAL A 24 -0.77 -18.78 -17.22
N SER A 25 -0.71 -17.76 -16.38
CA SER A 25 0.44 -16.85 -16.36
C SER A 25 1.65 -17.71 -15.98
N ALA A 26 2.69 -17.67 -16.80
CA ALA A 26 3.97 -18.25 -16.40
C ALA A 26 4.43 -17.50 -15.13
N GLN A 27 4.77 -18.24 -14.08
CA GLN A 27 5.39 -17.66 -12.90
C GLN A 27 6.74 -17.09 -13.32
N ASN A 28 7.05 -15.85 -12.92
CA ASN A 28 8.34 -15.25 -13.23
C ASN A 28 9.44 -16.01 -12.48
N GLU A 29 10.56 -16.31 -13.13
CA GLU A 29 11.68 -16.96 -12.47
C GLU A 29 12.26 -16.02 -11.41
N MET A 30 12.43 -16.53 -10.18
CA MET A 30 13.09 -15.79 -9.12
C MET A 30 14.56 -15.57 -9.48
N PRO A 31 15.17 -14.42 -9.09
CA PRO A 31 16.61 -14.24 -9.21
C PRO A 31 17.38 -15.38 -8.53
N GLU A 32 18.55 -15.76 -9.05
CA GLU A 32 19.30 -16.91 -8.56
C GLU A 32 19.65 -16.85 -7.06
N ASN A 33 19.78 -15.64 -6.51
CA ASN A 33 20.11 -15.40 -5.10
C ASN A 33 18.86 -15.28 -4.20
N PHE A 34 17.66 -15.55 -4.72
CA PHE A 34 16.39 -15.49 -3.98
C PHE A 34 15.89 -16.90 -3.77
N TYR A 35 15.52 -17.21 -2.54
CA TYR A 35 15.00 -18.52 -2.15
C TYR A 35 13.72 -18.33 -1.36
N PHE A 36 12.59 -18.62 -2.00
CA PHE A 36 11.29 -18.58 -1.39
C PHE A 36 10.83 -19.99 -1.03
N ASP A 37 10.33 -20.16 0.18
CA ASP A 37 9.81 -21.42 0.70
C ASP A 37 8.60 -21.17 1.61
N THR A 38 7.76 -22.17 1.78
CA THR A 38 6.65 -22.14 2.73
C THR A 38 6.83 -23.28 3.72
N LEU A 39 7.02 -22.96 4.99
CA LEU A 39 7.21 -23.94 6.05
C LEU A 39 5.92 -24.74 6.29
N ASP A 40 6.03 -25.91 6.92
CA ASP A 40 4.88 -26.78 7.26
C ASP A 40 3.80 -26.08 8.10
N ASN A 41 4.16 -25.03 8.85
CA ASN A 41 3.23 -24.21 9.64
C ASN A 41 2.63 -23.02 8.86
N GLY A 42 2.90 -22.92 7.56
CA GLY A 42 2.42 -21.87 6.68
C GLY A 42 3.22 -20.57 6.71
N LEU A 43 4.28 -20.46 7.54
CA LEU A 43 5.17 -19.31 7.48
C LEU A 43 5.88 -19.26 6.13
N GLU A 44 5.69 -18.18 5.40
CA GLU A 44 6.46 -17.94 4.17
C GLU A 44 7.84 -17.39 4.55
N LEU A 45 8.88 -17.93 3.91
CA LEU A 45 10.27 -17.55 4.11
C LEU A 45 10.87 -17.11 2.77
N LEU A 46 11.40 -15.89 2.72
CA LEU A 46 12.24 -15.43 1.64
C LEU A 46 13.67 -15.19 2.13
N VAL A 47 14.63 -15.89 1.55
CA VAL A 47 16.06 -15.65 1.78
C VAL A 47 16.65 -14.94 0.57
N ILE A 48 17.35 -13.83 0.79
CA ILE A 48 18.07 -13.09 -0.25
C ILE A 48 19.56 -13.12 0.11
N GLU A 49 20.34 -13.89 -0.64
CA GLU A 49 21.78 -13.97 -0.43
C GLU A 49 22.48 -12.75 -1.08
N ASP A 50 23.14 -11.95 -0.24
CA ASP A 50 23.97 -10.83 -0.67
C ASP A 50 25.22 -10.72 0.22
N PRO A 51 26.37 -11.25 -0.22
CA PRO A 51 27.61 -11.21 0.56
C PRO A 51 28.36 -9.87 0.48
N SER A 52 27.77 -8.81 -0.09
CA SER A 52 28.44 -7.52 -0.33
C SER A 52 28.95 -6.83 0.95
N VAL A 53 28.21 -6.96 2.06
CA VAL A 53 28.54 -6.42 3.38
C VAL A 53 28.25 -7.45 4.46
N PRO A 54 29.02 -7.50 5.57
CA PRO A 54 28.85 -8.52 6.62
C PRO A 54 27.63 -8.28 7.54
N LEU A 55 26.55 -7.71 7.00
CA LEU A 55 25.30 -7.41 7.70
C LEU A 55 24.19 -8.35 7.22
N VAL A 56 23.14 -8.47 8.03
CA VAL A 56 21.89 -9.14 7.68
C VAL A 56 20.73 -8.31 8.17
N THR A 57 19.68 -8.21 7.35
CA THR A 57 18.38 -7.66 7.70
C THR A 57 17.39 -8.81 7.85
N ILE A 58 16.69 -8.84 8.97
CA ILE A 58 15.58 -9.76 9.24
C ILE A 58 14.32 -8.89 9.25
N GLU A 59 13.36 -9.21 8.40
CA GLU A 59 12.07 -8.53 8.36
C GLU A 59 10.93 -9.52 8.50
N ILE A 60 9.93 -9.17 9.30
CA ILE A 60 8.67 -9.90 9.38
C ILE A 60 7.57 -8.97 8.90
N ALA A 61 6.86 -9.37 7.85
CA ALA A 61 5.68 -8.68 7.35
C ALA A 61 4.42 -9.53 7.62
N VAL A 62 3.35 -8.88 8.06
CA VAL A 62 2.06 -9.52 8.34
C VAL A 62 1.02 -8.85 7.45
N HIS A 63 0.12 -9.66 6.86
CA HIS A 63 -1.11 -9.15 6.23
C HIS A 63 -2.04 -8.58 7.33
N ASN A 64 -1.71 -7.37 7.74
CA ASN A 64 -2.40 -6.52 8.72
C ASN A 64 -2.10 -5.05 8.33
N GLY A 65 -2.67 -4.06 9.00
CA GLY A 65 -2.48 -2.65 8.66
C GLY A 65 -3.80 -1.93 8.81
N ALA A 66 -3.90 -0.71 8.29
CA ALA A 66 -5.14 0.05 8.40
C ALA A 66 -6.34 -0.75 7.84
N TYR A 67 -6.16 -1.47 6.73
CA TYR A 67 -7.25 -2.17 6.04
C TYR A 67 -8.01 -3.20 6.89
N THR A 68 -7.41 -3.70 7.98
CA THR A 68 -8.05 -4.66 8.89
C THR A 68 -8.82 -4.00 10.05
N GLU A 69 -8.71 -2.67 10.20
CA GLU A 69 -9.20 -1.91 11.33
C GLU A 69 -10.66 -1.47 11.13
N SER A 70 -11.54 -1.94 12.02
CA SER A 70 -12.82 -1.28 12.23
C SER A 70 -12.64 0.02 13.04
N PRO A 71 -13.63 0.93 13.08
CA PRO A 71 -13.48 2.22 13.73
C PRO A 71 -12.99 2.18 15.18
N GLU A 72 -13.31 1.13 15.95
CA GLU A 72 -12.86 0.98 17.32
C GLU A 72 -11.38 0.51 17.48
N TYR A 73 -10.73 0.23 16.35
CA TYR A 73 -9.31 -0.13 16.20
C TYR A 73 -8.52 0.84 15.30
N ASP A 74 -9.09 1.99 14.91
CA ASP A 74 -8.46 2.99 14.03
C ASP A 74 -7.10 3.46 14.58
N GLY A 75 -6.00 3.08 13.92
CA GLY A 75 -4.61 3.36 14.31
C GLY A 75 -3.93 2.31 15.18
N LEU A 76 -4.64 1.26 15.57
CA LEU A 76 -4.12 0.32 16.56
C LEU A 76 -3.13 -0.68 15.98
N SER A 77 -3.04 -0.86 14.66
CA SER A 77 -1.93 -1.58 14.02
C SER A 77 -0.63 -0.79 14.11
N HIS A 78 -0.70 0.54 13.98
CA HIS A 78 0.45 1.42 14.19
C HIS A 78 0.88 1.44 15.66
N LEU A 79 -0.07 1.52 16.61
CA LEU A 79 0.28 1.37 18.02
C LEU A 79 0.84 -0.03 18.34
N TYR A 80 0.28 -1.09 17.75
CA TYR A 80 0.83 -2.44 17.88
C TYR A 80 2.27 -2.47 17.40
N GLU A 81 2.59 -1.73 16.33
CA GLU A 81 3.94 -1.65 15.80
C GLU A 81 4.93 -1.08 16.82
N HIS A 82 4.58 0.01 17.51
CA HIS A 82 5.37 0.53 18.61
C HIS A 82 5.54 -0.50 19.74
N MET A 83 4.46 -1.21 20.06
CA MET A 83 4.45 -2.21 21.13
C MET A 83 5.23 -3.48 20.78
N PHE A 84 5.50 -3.75 19.50
CA PHE A 84 6.34 -4.87 19.05
C PHE A 84 7.76 -4.76 19.61
N PHE A 85 8.29 -3.54 19.69
CA PHE A 85 9.64 -3.25 20.19
C PHE A 85 9.69 -2.97 21.69
N LYS A 86 8.77 -3.58 22.45
CA LYS A 86 8.65 -3.46 23.91
C LYS A 86 8.85 -4.80 24.62
N ALA A 87 8.50 -4.86 25.90
CA ALA A 87 8.67 -6.06 26.70
C ALA A 87 7.96 -7.27 26.08
N ASN A 88 8.68 -8.39 26.06
CA ASN A 88 8.17 -9.69 25.65
C ASN A 88 8.49 -10.73 26.73
N LYS A 89 7.97 -11.94 26.58
CA LYS A 89 8.13 -13.02 27.55
C LYS A 89 9.60 -13.30 27.93
N ASN A 90 10.53 -13.15 26.98
CA ASN A 90 11.95 -13.45 27.19
C ASN A 90 12.72 -12.22 27.70
N ILE A 91 12.27 -11.03 27.33
CA ILE A 91 12.87 -9.75 27.71
C ILE A 91 11.78 -8.88 28.37
N PRO A 92 11.52 -9.06 29.69
CA PRO A 92 10.27 -8.65 30.32
C PRO A 92 10.24 -7.18 30.78
N SER A 93 11.06 -6.30 30.19
CA SER A 93 11.01 -4.86 30.40
C SER A 93 11.65 -4.09 29.24
N GLN A 94 11.19 -2.85 29.02
CA GLN A 94 11.78 -1.96 28.03
C GLN A 94 13.29 -1.73 28.23
N GLU A 95 13.75 -1.59 29.48
CA GLU A 95 15.18 -1.40 29.79
C GLU A 95 16.02 -2.57 29.26
N LYS A 96 15.61 -3.81 29.58
CA LYS A 96 16.30 -5.01 29.11
C LYS A 96 16.19 -5.20 27.61
N PHE A 97 15.10 -4.75 27.01
CA PHE A 97 14.92 -4.75 25.56
C PHE A 97 15.99 -3.89 24.89
N LEU A 98 16.17 -2.65 25.37
CA LEU A 98 17.19 -1.73 24.88
C LEU A 98 18.62 -2.21 25.18
N GLU A 99 18.86 -2.82 26.35
CA GLU A 99 20.14 -3.48 26.64
C GLU A 99 20.44 -4.57 25.60
N ARG A 100 19.48 -5.43 25.31
CA ARG A 100 19.64 -6.50 24.32
C ARG A 100 19.88 -5.98 22.90
N VAL A 101 19.19 -4.90 22.51
CA VAL A 101 19.42 -4.20 21.24
C VAL A 101 20.87 -3.72 21.15
N ASN A 102 21.37 -3.08 22.22
CA ASN A 102 22.75 -2.58 22.27
C ASN A 102 23.79 -3.71 22.27
N GLU A 103 23.56 -4.79 23.02
CA GLU A 103 24.43 -5.97 23.05
C GLU A 103 24.60 -6.62 21.67
N LEU A 104 23.52 -6.66 20.88
CA LEU A 104 23.52 -7.25 19.55
C LEU A 104 23.94 -6.27 18.45
N GLY A 105 24.06 -4.98 18.77
CA GLY A 105 24.30 -3.92 17.80
C GLY A 105 23.19 -3.81 16.76
N ILE A 106 21.94 -3.99 17.20
CA ILE A 106 20.76 -3.95 16.31
C ILE A 106 20.42 -2.50 15.96
N SER A 107 20.19 -2.26 14.67
CA SER A 107 19.37 -1.15 14.18
C SER A 107 18.00 -1.71 13.79
N PHE A 108 16.91 -1.20 14.36
CA PHE A 108 15.56 -1.72 14.11
C PHE A 108 14.59 -0.60 13.80
N ASN A 109 13.49 -0.94 13.13
CA ASN A 109 12.32 -0.09 12.98
C ASN A 109 11.10 -0.94 12.56
N GLY A 110 9.93 -0.33 12.50
CA GLY A 110 8.74 -0.88 11.84
C GLY A 110 8.17 0.13 10.85
N THR A 111 7.28 -0.34 9.97
CA THR A 111 6.34 0.55 9.29
C THR A 111 4.97 -0.11 9.19
N THR A 112 3.94 0.71 9.33
CA THR A 112 2.54 0.34 9.10
C THR A 112 2.07 1.02 7.82
N SER A 113 1.36 0.30 6.96
CA SER A 113 0.69 0.85 5.78
C SER A 113 -0.78 0.40 5.73
N ASP A 114 -1.45 0.68 4.61
CA ASP A 114 -2.80 0.18 4.36
C ASP A 114 -2.88 -1.35 4.54
N GLU A 115 -1.99 -2.13 3.91
CA GLU A 115 -2.16 -3.58 3.74
C GLU A 115 -1.05 -4.45 4.34
N ARG A 116 -0.01 -3.83 4.94
CA ARG A 116 0.99 -4.55 5.73
C ARG A 116 1.37 -3.81 6.99
N VAL A 117 1.82 -4.58 7.97
CA VAL A 117 2.73 -4.10 9.00
C VAL A 117 4.02 -4.90 8.88
N ASN A 118 5.17 -4.23 8.85
CA ASN A 118 6.45 -4.91 8.87
C ASN A 118 7.34 -4.44 10.03
N TYR A 119 8.14 -5.37 10.50
CA TYR A 119 9.08 -5.22 11.61
C TYR A 119 10.43 -5.68 11.13
N TYR A 120 11.46 -4.88 11.31
CA TYR A 120 12.78 -5.28 10.86
C TYR A 120 13.89 -4.90 11.81
N CYS A 121 14.95 -5.70 11.75
CA CYS A 121 16.21 -5.40 12.40
C CYS A 121 17.38 -5.72 11.47
N THR A 122 18.42 -4.89 11.53
CA THR A 122 19.69 -5.07 10.82
C THR A 122 20.81 -5.17 11.83
N LEU A 123 21.65 -6.18 11.68
CA LEU A 123 22.74 -6.50 12.59
C LEU A 123 23.87 -7.25 11.87
N SER A 124 24.97 -7.55 12.58
CA SER A 124 26.04 -8.39 12.03
C SER A 124 25.50 -9.76 11.62
N SER A 125 25.87 -10.22 10.41
CA SER A 125 25.56 -11.58 9.92
C SER A 125 26.01 -12.70 10.87
N THR A 126 27.05 -12.45 11.68
CA THR A 126 27.53 -13.40 12.70
C THR A 126 26.54 -13.58 13.87
N LYS A 127 25.56 -12.68 14.00
CA LYS A 127 24.54 -12.62 15.05
C LYS A 127 23.13 -12.99 14.56
N LEU A 128 23.03 -13.57 13.35
CA LEU A 128 21.75 -13.94 12.73
C LEU A 128 20.87 -14.80 13.65
N GLU A 129 21.43 -15.79 14.33
CA GLU A 129 20.64 -16.68 15.19
C GLU A 129 20.02 -15.92 16.38
N GLU A 130 20.80 -15.05 17.01
CA GLU A 130 20.29 -14.17 18.08
C GLU A 130 19.27 -13.14 17.57
N GLY A 131 19.44 -12.64 16.34
CA GLY A 131 18.48 -11.75 15.69
C GLY A 131 17.15 -12.44 15.39
N LEU A 132 17.19 -13.69 14.90
CA LEU A 132 15.98 -14.49 14.66
C LEU A 132 15.25 -14.80 15.97
N GLU A 133 15.99 -15.15 17.03
CA GLU A 133 15.41 -15.33 18.37
C GLU A 133 14.75 -14.04 18.87
N PHE A 134 15.41 -12.90 18.71
CA PHE A 134 14.89 -11.58 19.10
C PHE A 134 13.56 -11.27 18.41
N MET A 135 13.49 -11.42 17.08
CA MET A 135 12.27 -11.16 16.30
C MET A 135 11.15 -12.17 16.61
N ASN A 136 11.50 -13.45 16.81
CA ASN A 136 10.55 -14.50 17.20
C ASN A 136 9.87 -14.21 18.54
N ASN A 137 10.64 -13.74 19.54
CA ASN A 137 10.10 -13.39 20.84
C ASN A 137 9.17 -12.17 20.79
N ALA A 138 9.55 -11.15 20.01
CA ALA A 138 8.76 -9.94 19.83
C ALA A 138 7.41 -10.21 19.16
N ILE A 139 7.37 -11.02 18.10
CA ILE A 139 6.12 -11.26 17.37
C ILE A 139 5.17 -12.24 18.08
N ARG A 140 5.71 -13.30 18.70
CA ARG A 140 4.88 -14.37 19.29
C ARG A 140 4.49 -14.09 20.73
N TYR A 141 5.34 -13.40 21.48
CA TYR A 141 5.19 -13.28 22.93
C TYR A 141 5.31 -11.84 23.49
N PRO A 142 4.74 -10.81 22.83
CA PRO A 142 4.71 -9.47 23.40
C PRO A 142 3.89 -9.47 24.70
N LEU A 143 4.30 -8.69 25.71
CA LEU A 143 3.59 -8.64 26.99
C LEU A 143 2.45 -7.60 27.01
N PHE A 144 2.53 -6.56 26.17
CA PHE A 144 1.60 -5.42 26.18
C PHE A 144 1.37 -4.88 27.59
N LEU A 145 2.46 -4.56 28.29
CA LEU A 145 2.37 -4.08 29.67
C LEU A 145 1.60 -2.76 29.71
N GLU A 146 0.61 -2.67 30.62
CA GLU A 146 -0.24 -1.48 30.75
C GLU A 146 0.58 -0.21 31.00
N GLU A 147 1.62 -0.30 31.83
CA GLU A 147 2.54 0.80 32.11
C GLU A 147 3.36 1.22 30.88
N GLU A 148 3.72 0.30 29.98
CA GLU A 148 4.40 0.65 28.74
C GLU A 148 3.43 1.37 27.79
N MET A 149 2.18 0.89 27.68
CA MET A 149 1.15 1.54 26.86
C MET A 149 0.78 2.94 27.37
N LYS A 150 0.69 3.15 28.70
CA LYS A 150 0.45 4.48 29.28
C LYS A 150 1.48 5.52 28.83
N ASN A 151 2.72 5.08 28.58
CA ASN A 151 3.79 5.94 28.10
C ASN A 151 3.81 6.04 26.57
N GLU A 152 3.48 4.97 25.86
CA GLU A 152 3.58 4.91 24.41
C GLU A 152 2.37 5.51 23.69
N ASN A 153 1.15 5.37 24.22
CA ASN A 153 -0.05 5.95 23.58
C ASN A 153 0.11 7.46 23.33
N PRO A 154 0.58 8.29 24.29
CA PRO A 154 0.82 9.71 24.03
C PRO A 154 1.98 10.00 23.06
N VAL A 155 2.93 9.06 22.91
CA VAL A 155 4.03 9.19 21.92
C VAL A 155 3.46 9.05 20.51
N VAL A 156 2.66 7.99 20.28
CA VAL A 156 1.96 7.77 19.00
C VAL A 156 1.00 8.92 18.69
N ASP A 157 0.24 9.37 19.69
CA ASP A 157 -0.63 10.55 19.57
C ASP A 157 0.17 11.83 19.22
N GLY A 158 1.35 12.00 19.79
CA GLY A 158 2.25 13.11 19.44
C GLY A 158 2.73 13.06 17.99
N GLU A 159 2.83 11.88 17.38
CA GLU A 159 3.13 11.74 15.95
C GLU A 159 1.96 12.19 15.09
N PHE A 160 0.74 11.86 15.49
CA PHE A 160 -0.49 12.39 14.90
C PHE A 160 -0.50 13.91 14.98
N GLN A 161 -0.32 14.50 16.17
CA GLN A 161 -0.32 15.95 16.37
C GLN A 161 0.76 16.66 15.53
N ARG A 162 1.90 16.00 15.33
CA ARG A 162 2.96 16.49 14.44
C ARG A 162 2.49 16.51 12.99
N ALA A 163 1.73 15.52 12.52
CA ALA A 163 1.13 15.55 11.18
C ALA A 163 0.11 16.69 11.03
N GLU A 164 -0.69 16.97 12.08
CA GLU A 164 -1.65 18.08 12.12
C GLU A 164 -1.00 19.48 12.05
N SER A 165 0.31 19.58 12.31
CA SER A 165 1.01 20.86 12.12
C SER A 165 1.06 21.30 10.64
N ASN A 166 0.80 20.40 9.70
CA ASN A 166 0.70 20.69 8.28
C ASN A 166 -0.77 20.82 7.84
N PRO A 167 -1.22 21.97 7.29
CA PRO A 167 -2.61 22.15 6.89
C PRO A 167 -3.07 21.18 5.78
N VAL A 168 -2.16 20.60 4.99
CA VAL A 168 -2.46 19.56 4.00
C VAL A 168 -2.99 18.28 4.65
N PHE A 169 -2.61 17.98 5.88
CA PHE A 169 -3.12 16.83 6.63
C PHE A 169 -4.66 16.87 6.74
N PHE A 170 -5.22 18.03 7.10
CA PHE A 170 -6.67 18.19 7.23
C PHE A 170 -7.39 18.04 5.89
N LEU A 171 -6.78 18.51 4.79
CA LEU A 171 -7.32 18.29 3.44
C LEU A 171 -7.38 16.79 3.12
N MET A 172 -6.28 16.07 3.35
CA MET A 172 -6.22 14.63 3.11
C MET A 172 -7.23 13.88 3.97
N ASN A 173 -7.35 14.21 5.26
CA ASN A 173 -8.33 13.62 6.17
C ASN A 173 -9.77 13.87 5.69
N ASP A 174 -10.13 15.10 5.35
CA ASP A 174 -11.48 15.45 4.92
C ASP A 174 -11.85 14.77 3.58
N VAL A 175 -10.91 14.74 2.63
CA VAL A 175 -11.08 14.03 1.35
C VAL A 175 -11.22 12.53 1.57
N ASN A 176 -10.32 11.91 2.34
CA ASN A 176 -10.35 10.47 2.61
C ASN A 176 -11.64 10.08 3.37
N ARG A 177 -12.12 10.89 4.32
CA ARG A 177 -13.41 10.62 5.00
C ARG A 177 -14.58 10.63 4.02
N ALA A 178 -14.60 11.57 3.09
CA ALA A 178 -15.62 11.63 2.05
C ALA A 178 -15.49 10.49 1.02
N MET A 179 -14.26 10.06 0.73
CA MET A 179 -13.92 9.01 -0.24
C MET A 179 -14.27 7.61 0.27
N TRP A 180 -13.94 7.32 1.53
CA TRP A 180 -13.98 5.96 2.09
C TRP A 180 -15.15 5.74 3.07
N GLY A 181 -15.85 6.81 3.46
CA GLY A 181 -17.08 6.75 4.24
C GLY A 181 -16.92 6.00 5.57
N GLU A 182 -17.80 5.03 5.83
CA GLU A 182 -17.78 4.22 7.05
C GLU A 182 -16.53 3.35 7.19
N ASN A 183 -15.84 3.07 6.08
CA ASN A 183 -14.60 2.31 6.06
C ASN A 183 -13.35 3.21 6.09
N TYR A 184 -13.47 4.49 6.47
CA TYR A 184 -12.34 5.41 6.56
C TYR A 184 -11.17 4.91 7.41
N SER A 185 -11.44 4.26 8.55
CA SER A 185 -10.39 3.67 9.42
C SER A 185 -9.48 2.72 8.64
N ARG A 186 -10.01 2.09 7.57
CA ARG A 186 -9.28 1.16 6.70
C ARG A 186 -8.28 1.82 5.76
N LYS A 187 -8.22 3.14 5.77
CA LYS A 187 -7.33 4.01 4.99
C LYS A 187 -6.60 5.05 5.84
N ASN A 188 -6.68 4.90 7.16
CA ASN A 188 -6.21 5.87 8.12
C ASN A 188 -5.11 5.28 8.99
N THR A 189 -3.94 5.03 8.40
CA THR A 189 -2.81 4.39 9.10
C THR A 189 -2.38 5.13 10.38
N ILE A 190 -2.51 6.47 10.41
CA ILE A 190 -2.12 7.28 11.56
C ILE A 190 -3.08 7.12 12.74
N GLY A 191 -4.34 6.74 12.48
CA GLY A 191 -5.33 6.39 13.49
C GLY A 191 -6.31 7.47 13.91
N ASP A 192 -6.91 7.30 15.08
CA ASP A 192 -7.78 8.28 15.73
C ASP A 192 -7.27 8.59 17.15
N HIS A 193 -7.22 9.87 17.51
CA HIS A 193 -6.72 10.35 18.81
C HIS A 193 -7.36 9.61 19.99
N ASP A 194 -8.70 9.53 20.02
CA ASP A 194 -9.42 8.96 21.15
C ASP A 194 -9.17 7.44 21.23
N ILE A 195 -9.12 6.77 20.08
CA ILE A 195 -8.86 5.33 20.00
C ILE A 195 -7.43 4.98 20.44
N ILE A 196 -6.44 5.76 20.01
CA ILE A 196 -5.02 5.57 20.38
C ILE A 196 -4.83 5.82 21.87
N LEU A 197 -5.30 6.97 22.38
CA LEU A 197 -5.11 7.35 23.78
C LEU A 197 -5.78 6.38 24.75
N THR A 198 -6.92 5.78 24.35
CA THR A 198 -7.68 4.83 25.17
C THR A 198 -7.37 3.36 24.86
N ALA A 199 -6.34 3.07 24.06
CA ALA A 199 -5.95 1.71 23.72
C ALA A 199 -5.52 0.90 24.96
N THR A 200 -5.91 -0.38 25.00
CA THR A 200 -5.64 -1.27 26.13
C THR A 200 -4.88 -2.53 25.69
N PRO A 201 -4.23 -3.24 26.63
CA PRO A 201 -3.62 -4.54 26.34
C PRO A 201 -4.58 -5.53 25.68
N GLU A 202 -5.86 -5.53 26.07
CA GLU A 202 -6.88 -6.41 25.49
C GLU A 202 -7.14 -6.12 24.01
N LYS A 203 -7.10 -4.85 23.59
CA LYS A 203 -7.21 -4.50 22.16
C LYS A 203 -6.00 -5.03 21.38
N MET A 204 -4.79 -4.87 21.92
CA MET A 204 -3.56 -5.42 21.30
C MET A 204 -3.62 -6.96 21.20
N ARG A 205 -4.09 -7.63 22.27
CA ARG A 205 -4.32 -9.09 22.25
C ARG A 205 -5.35 -9.49 21.21
N THR A 206 -6.40 -8.70 21.02
CA THR A 206 -7.41 -8.97 20.00
C THR A 206 -6.82 -8.87 18.60
N ILE A 207 -6.02 -7.85 18.31
CA ILE A 207 -5.29 -7.74 17.03
C ILE A 207 -4.36 -8.94 16.83
N GLN A 208 -3.58 -9.29 17.85
CA GLN A 208 -2.70 -10.46 17.82
C GLN A 208 -3.45 -11.75 17.47
N GLN A 209 -4.58 -12.00 18.14
CA GLN A 209 -5.40 -13.21 17.94
C GLN A 209 -6.15 -13.24 16.61
N LYS A 210 -6.29 -12.10 15.91
CA LYS A 210 -6.92 -12.06 14.60
C LYS A 210 -5.91 -12.36 13.49
N TYR A 211 -4.72 -11.74 13.55
CA TYR A 211 -3.87 -11.61 12.36
C TYR A 211 -2.43 -12.13 12.53
N TYR A 212 -1.94 -12.36 13.75
CA TYR A 212 -0.53 -12.72 13.98
C TYR A 212 -0.33 -14.24 14.07
N TYR A 213 -0.33 -14.85 12.88
CA TYR A 213 -0.13 -16.28 12.67
C TYR A 213 0.93 -16.53 11.58
N PRO A 214 1.65 -17.66 11.62
CA PRO A 214 2.67 -17.97 10.62
C PRO A 214 2.07 -18.01 9.20
N ASN A 215 0.89 -18.60 9.02
CA ASN A 215 0.15 -18.65 7.74
C ASN A 215 -0.48 -17.32 7.29
N ASN A 216 -0.10 -16.20 7.91
CA ASN A 216 -0.45 -14.83 7.52
C ASN A 216 0.78 -13.91 7.49
N THR A 217 1.97 -14.50 7.48
CA THR A 217 3.24 -13.82 7.74
C THR A 217 4.29 -14.23 6.71
N LEU A 218 5.06 -13.26 6.24
CA LEU A 218 6.28 -13.45 5.48
C LEU A 218 7.48 -13.06 6.34
N LEU A 219 8.43 -13.98 6.51
CA LEU A 219 9.74 -13.72 7.08
C LEU A 219 10.76 -13.56 5.94
N VAL A 220 11.43 -12.41 5.88
CA VAL A 220 12.52 -12.16 4.94
C VAL A 220 13.85 -12.10 5.69
N VAL A 221 14.86 -12.81 5.20
CA VAL A 221 16.24 -12.77 5.71
C VAL A 221 17.17 -12.42 4.56
N ALA A 222 17.75 -11.23 4.58
CA ALA A 222 18.52 -10.70 3.45
C ALA A 222 19.90 -10.18 3.89
N GLY A 223 20.96 -10.50 3.13
CA GLY A 223 22.32 -10.04 3.38
C GLY A 223 23.35 -11.16 3.32
N ALA A 224 24.44 -11.05 4.09
CA ALA A 224 25.55 -12.02 4.07
C ALA A 224 25.17 -13.32 4.79
N VAL A 225 24.32 -14.12 4.15
CA VAL A 225 23.76 -15.36 4.68
C VAL A 225 23.89 -16.50 3.69
N ASP A 226 23.68 -17.72 4.18
CA ASP A 226 23.59 -18.95 3.40
C ASP A 226 22.19 -19.53 3.64
N ARG A 227 21.46 -19.80 2.57
CA ARG A 227 20.06 -20.23 2.63
C ARG A 227 19.87 -21.48 3.48
N ASP A 228 20.75 -22.47 3.37
CA ASP A 228 20.59 -23.76 4.05
C ASP A 228 20.78 -23.59 5.56
N ARG A 229 21.69 -22.69 5.98
CA ARG A 229 21.87 -22.29 7.38
C ARG A 229 20.67 -21.47 7.87
N VAL A 230 20.17 -20.52 7.08
CA VAL A 230 19.01 -19.71 7.43
C VAL A 230 17.79 -20.61 7.65
N SER A 231 17.45 -21.49 6.71
CA SER A 231 16.29 -22.38 6.82
C SER A 231 16.35 -23.24 8.08
N LYS A 232 17.54 -23.77 8.45
CA LYS A 232 17.70 -24.52 9.71
C LYS A 232 17.46 -23.67 10.95
N MET A 233 17.97 -22.44 10.97
CA MET A 233 17.77 -21.50 12.09
C MET A 233 16.31 -21.06 12.19
N VAL A 234 15.66 -20.76 11.06
CA VAL A 234 14.24 -20.39 11.01
C VAL A 234 13.37 -21.55 11.49
N MET A 235 13.61 -22.78 11.02
CA MET A 235 12.88 -23.96 11.51
C MET A 235 13.06 -24.17 13.02
N LYS A 236 14.26 -23.92 13.55
CA LYS A 236 14.53 -24.00 15.00
C LYS A 236 13.74 -22.95 15.80
N GLN A 237 13.62 -21.73 15.29
CA GLN A 237 13.03 -20.61 16.02
C GLN A 237 11.51 -20.49 15.83
N PHE A 238 11.03 -20.68 14.60
CA PHE A 238 9.65 -20.44 14.19
C PHE A 238 8.88 -21.72 13.87
N GLY A 239 9.52 -22.88 13.74
CA GLY A 239 8.88 -24.13 13.30
C GLY A 239 7.80 -24.67 14.26
N ASP A 240 7.79 -24.22 15.51
CA ASP A 240 6.74 -24.54 16.50
C ASP A 240 5.67 -23.44 16.64
N TRP A 241 5.75 -22.37 15.84
CA TRP A 241 4.68 -21.36 15.77
C TRP A 241 3.45 -21.99 15.13
N LYS A 242 2.35 -22.05 15.89
CA LYS A 242 1.12 -22.69 15.42
C LYS A 242 0.39 -21.80 14.42
N PRO A 243 -0.06 -22.35 13.27
CA PRO A 243 -0.95 -21.63 12.36
C PRO A 243 -2.30 -21.36 13.01
N SER A 244 -3.08 -20.46 12.40
CA SER A 244 -4.49 -20.32 12.74
C SER A 244 -5.23 -21.64 12.47
N ASP A 245 -6.24 -21.94 13.28
CA ASP A 245 -7.14 -23.09 13.08
C ASP A 245 -8.37 -22.73 12.22
N PHE A 246 -8.33 -21.57 11.57
CA PHE A 246 -9.35 -21.03 10.68
C PHE A 246 -8.72 -20.19 9.57
N GLU A 247 -9.43 -20.03 8.45
CA GLU A 247 -9.10 -19.07 7.40
C GLU A 247 -9.34 -17.63 7.91
N ILE A 248 -8.27 -16.85 8.05
CA ILE A 248 -8.28 -15.57 8.77
C ILE A 248 -9.26 -14.58 8.15
N PHE A 249 -9.18 -14.38 6.83
CA PHE A 249 -10.04 -13.42 6.12
C PHE A 249 -11.43 -13.98 5.77
N GLU A 250 -11.70 -15.27 6.00
CA GLU A 250 -13.08 -15.78 6.00
C GLU A 250 -13.75 -15.51 7.35
N LYS A 251 -13.02 -15.68 8.46
CA LYS A 251 -13.53 -15.40 9.81
C LYS A 251 -13.63 -13.91 10.11
N TYR A 252 -12.67 -13.13 9.63
CA TYR A 252 -12.58 -11.68 9.78
C TYR A 252 -12.52 -11.03 8.40
N PRO A 253 -13.65 -11.00 7.67
CA PRO A 253 -13.68 -10.46 6.32
C PRO A 253 -13.36 -8.96 6.29
N ILE A 254 -12.65 -8.55 5.25
CA ILE A 254 -12.43 -7.14 4.93
C ILE A 254 -13.65 -6.64 4.16
N PRO A 255 -14.41 -5.65 4.67
CA PRO A 255 -15.50 -5.04 3.94
C PRO A 255 -15.01 -4.41 2.64
N GLU A 256 -15.81 -4.56 1.58
CA GLU A 256 -15.58 -3.84 0.34
C GLU A 256 -15.83 -2.35 0.52
N PHE A 257 -15.12 -1.52 -0.25
CA PHE A 257 -15.39 -0.09 -0.32
C PHE A 257 -16.52 0.15 -1.31
N GLU A 258 -17.62 0.73 -0.83
CA GLU A 258 -18.74 1.12 -1.68
C GLU A 258 -18.29 2.20 -2.69
N PRO A 259 -18.48 1.99 -4.00
CA PRO A 259 -18.15 3.00 -4.99
C PRO A 259 -18.91 4.31 -4.74
N LEU A 260 -18.26 5.43 -5.04
CA LEU A 260 -18.93 6.74 -5.03
C LEU A 260 -20.11 6.74 -6.00
N THR A 261 -21.26 7.26 -5.56
CA THR A 261 -22.47 7.39 -6.37
C THR A 261 -22.55 8.73 -7.12
N GLU A 262 -21.87 9.75 -6.62
CA GLU A 262 -21.82 11.10 -7.18
C GLU A 262 -20.51 11.79 -6.80
N SER A 263 -20.07 12.75 -7.62
CA SER A 263 -18.92 13.57 -7.27
C SER A 263 -19.28 14.60 -6.21
N LYS A 264 -18.36 14.88 -5.28
CA LYS A 264 -18.57 15.82 -4.17
C LYS A 264 -17.39 16.77 -4.02
N THR A 265 -17.67 17.99 -3.58
CA THR A 265 -16.64 18.96 -3.17
C THR A 265 -16.55 18.98 -1.65
N VAL A 266 -15.32 18.97 -1.13
CA VAL A 266 -15.03 19.13 0.30
C VAL A 266 -14.15 20.37 0.48
N VAL A 267 -14.54 21.27 1.38
CA VAL A 267 -13.79 22.50 1.64
C VAL A 267 -13.21 22.47 3.04
N THR A 268 -11.89 22.35 3.12
CA THR A 268 -11.12 22.39 4.36
C THR A 268 -10.62 23.81 4.59
N VAL A 269 -10.97 24.40 5.74
CA VAL A 269 -10.53 25.75 6.10
C VAL A 269 -9.50 25.66 7.22
N ASN A 270 -8.30 26.20 6.99
CA ASN A 270 -7.22 26.21 7.98
C ASN A 270 -6.47 27.54 7.93
N GLU A 271 -6.25 28.17 9.09
CA GLU A 271 -5.58 29.48 9.20
C GLU A 271 -4.14 29.47 8.68
N ASN A 272 -3.46 28.32 8.74
CA ASN A 272 -2.07 28.19 8.30
C ASN A 272 -1.95 27.99 6.78
N ALA A 273 -3.06 27.81 6.05
CA ALA A 273 -3.03 27.67 4.60
C ALA A 273 -2.56 28.99 3.92
N GLN A 274 -1.40 28.94 3.27
CA GLN A 274 -0.81 30.12 2.61
C GLN A 274 -1.25 30.26 1.14
N VAL A 275 -1.58 29.14 0.50
CA VAL A 275 -2.04 29.05 -0.89
C VAL A 275 -3.21 28.06 -0.97
N PRO A 276 -4.10 28.19 -1.96
CA PRO A 276 -5.11 27.17 -2.21
C PRO A 276 -4.44 25.87 -2.64
N ILE A 277 -4.91 24.74 -2.11
CA ILE A 277 -4.46 23.40 -2.49
C ILE A 277 -5.69 22.56 -2.80
N MET A 278 -5.66 21.85 -3.92
CA MET A 278 -6.72 20.94 -4.35
C MET A 278 -6.21 19.51 -4.40
N MET A 279 -7.08 18.59 -4.00
CA MET A 279 -6.83 17.16 -4.03
C MET A 279 -8.07 16.46 -4.59
N ILE A 280 -7.93 15.81 -5.74
CA ILE A 280 -9.01 15.08 -6.39
C ILE A 280 -8.73 13.59 -6.24
N GLN A 281 -9.68 12.83 -5.67
CA GLN A 281 -9.55 11.39 -5.50
C GLN A 281 -10.66 10.59 -6.18
N GLN A 282 -10.28 9.46 -6.76
CA GLN A 282 -11.14 8.47 -7.41
C GLN A 282 -10.71 7.04 -7.04
N PHE A 283 -11.60 6.08 -7.27
CA PHE A 283 -11.30 4.65 -7.09
C PHE A 283 -10.33 4.20 -8.19
N GLY A 284 -9.18 3.65 -7.80
CA GLY A 284 -8.23 3.04 -8.72
C GLY A 284 -8.49 1.55 -8.98
N PRO A 285 -7.73 0.94 -9.90
CA PRO A 285 -7.74 -0.50 -10.09
C PRO A 285 -7.29 -1.24 -8.82
N LYS A 286 -7.77 -2.48 -8.66
CA LYS A 286 -7.28 -3.41 -7.63
C LYS A 286 -6.24 -4.33 -8.27
N SER A 287 -5.10 -4.55 -7.61
CA SER A 287 -3.97 -5.30 -8.20
C SER A 287 -4.29 -6.75 -8.56
N MET A 288 -5.26 -7.35 -7.86
CA MET A 288 -5.68 -8.74 -8.07
C MET A 288 -6.90 -8.89 -9.00
N GLU A 289 -7.57 -7.80 -9.37
CA GLU A 289 -8.74 -7.84 -10.26
C GLU A 289 -8.45 -7.25 -11.64
N ASP A 290 -7.61 -6.20 -11.73
CA ASP A 290 -7.22 -5.57 -12.99
C ASP A 290 -5.74 -5.19 -13.00
N ILE A 291 -4.91 -6.24 -13.02
CA ILE A 291 -3.44 -6.13 -13.00
C ILE A 291 -2.90 -5.30 -14.17
N GLU A 292 -3.48 -5.39 -15.37
CA GLU A 292 -2.95 -4.66 -16.53
C GLU A 292 -3.23 -3.15 -16.42
N ALA A 293 -4.36 -2.76 -15.83
CA ALA A 293 -4.64 -1.36 -15.54
C ALA A 293 -3.67 -0.77 -14.51
N THR A 294 -3.15 -1.55 -13.56
CA THR A 294 -2.14 -1.06 -12.59
C THR A 294 -0.83 -0.66 -13.28
N TYR A 295 -0.33 -1.48 -14.21
CA TYR A 295 0.85 -1.14 -15.01
C TYR A 295 0.62 0.08 -15.90
N ALA A 296 -0.55 0.16 -16.54
CA ALA A 296 -0.93 1.31 -17.34
C ALA A 296 -0.99 2.60 -16.51
N ALA A 297 -1.51 2.53 -15.28
CA ALA A 297 -1.59 3.64 -14.34
C ALA A 297 -0.20 4.18 -13.97
N ASP A 298 0.75 3.31 -13.63
CA ASP A 298 2.09 3.71 -13.21
C ASP A 298 2.86 4.41 -14.34
N VAL A 299 2.78 3.87 -15.57
CA VAL A 299 3.39 4.52 -16.75
C VAL A 299 2.71 5.86 -17.03
N PHE A 300 1.38 5.89 -17.03
CA PHE A 300 0.59 7.09 -17.28
C PHE A 300 0.95 8.24 -16.32
N HIS A 301 0.91 7.98 -15.02
CA HIS A 301 1.19 8.98 -13.98
C HIS A 301 2.66 9.41 -13.95
N THR A 302 3.57 8.51 -14.31
CA THR A 302 4.98 8.87 -14.50
C THR A 302 5.16 9.84 -15.65
N ILE A 303 4.47 9.65 -16.79
CA ILE A 303 4.53 10.58 -17.91
C ILE A 303 4.05 11.97 -17.48
N LEU A 304 2.95 12.07 -16.75
CA LEU A 304 2.42 13.37 -16.25
C LEU A 304 3.39 14.11 -15.33
N SER A 305 4.31 13.38 -14.68
CA SER A 305 5.31 13.93 -13.77
C SER A 305 6.61 14.33 -14.47
N LEU A 306 6.78 13.99 -15.76
CA LEU A 306 7.94 14.42 -16.53
C LEU A 306 7.91 15.95 -16.72
N PRO A 307 9.01 16.68 -16.52
CA PRO A 307 9.08 18.12 -16.82
C PRO A 307 8.75 18.43 -18.28
N SER A 308 9.09 17.52 -19.20
CA SER A 308 8.80 17.68 -20.63
C SER A 308 7.33 17.43 -21.00
N SER A 309 6.51 16.93 -20.07
CA SER A 309 5.11 16.57 -20.30
C SER A 309 4.25 17.80 -20.62
N ARG A 310 3.20 17.58 -21.39
CA ARG A 310 2.19 18.61 -21.67
C ARG A 310 1.54 19.11 -20.37
N PHE A 311 1.26 18.21 -19.44
CA PHE A 311 0.67 18.51 -18.14
C PHE A 311 1.51 19.49 -17.31
N GLN A 312 2.81 19.21 -17.14
CA GLN A 312 3.72 20.12 -16.41
C GLN A 312 3.89 21.46 -17.13
N LYS A 313 4.02 21.46 -18.46
CA LYS A 313 4.17 22.69 -19.25
C LYS A 313 2.95 23.60 -19.16
N ASN A 314 1.77 23.02 -19.34
CA ASN A 314 0.52 23.78 -19.41
C ASN A 314 0.05 24.29 -18.05
N LEU A 315 0.37 23.58 -16.96
CA LEU A 315 -0.07 23.96 -15.61
C LEU A 315 1.02 24.67 -14.83
N VAL A 316 2.24 24.13 -14.78
CA VAL A 316 3.31 24.62 -13.90
C VAL A 316 4.20 25.63 -14.63
N GLU A 317 4.77 25.28 -15.79
CA GLU A 317 5.67 26.22 -16.51
C GLU A 317 4.94 27.47 -17.01
N SER A 318 3.64 27.37 -17.28
CA SER A 318 2.78 28.51 -17.67
C SER A 318 2.53 29.50 -16.52
N GLY A 319 2.80 29.10 -15.27
CA GLY A 319 2.53 29.89 -14.06
C GLY A 319 1.09 29.80 -13.53
N LEU A 320 0.23 28.95 -14.12
CA LEU A 320 -1.14 28.72 -13.65
C LEU A 320 -1.19 27.95 -12.32
N ALA A 321 -0.18 27.14 -12.03
CA ALA A 321 -0.06 26.38 -10.80
C ALA A 321 1.39 26.38 -10.30
N TYR A 322 1.57 26.36 -9.00
CA TYR A 322 2.87 26.16 -8.37
C TYR A 322 3.29 24.68 -8.40
N GLN A 323 2.31 23.79 -8.39
CA GLN A 323 2.52 22.34 -8.43
C GLN A 323 1.29 21.66 -9.05
N ALA A 324 1.54 20.65 -9.87
CA ALA A 324 0.52 19.74 -10.37
C ALA A 324 1.12 18.33 -10.46
N GLY A 325 0.38 17.32 -10.01
CA GLY A 325 0.79 15.92 -10.10
C GLY A 325 -0.41 15.00 -10.03
N SER A 326 -0.26 13.79 -10.58
CA SER A 326 -1.24 12.72 -10.43
C SER A 326 -0.52 11.41 -10.12
N SER A 327 -1.16 10.55 -9.34
CA SER A 327 -0.61 9.26 -8.93
C SER A 327 -1.70 8.23 -8.73
N TYR A 328 -1.29 6.97 -8.69
CA TYR A 328 -2.10 5.84 -8.30
C TYR A 328 -1.33 5.05 -7.23
N GLN A 329 -2.04 4.61 -6.19
CA GLN A 329 -1.46 3.73 -5.18
C GLN A 329 -1.92 2.29 -5.45
N THR A 330 -0.98 1.41 -5.81
CA THR A 330 -1.30 0.00 -6.01
C THR A 330 -1.61 -0.68 -4.68
N LEU A 331 -2.79 -1.29 -4.58
CA LEU A 331 -3.27 -2.05 -3.42
C LEU A 331 -4.07 -3.28 -3.88
N LYS A 332 -4.13 -4.30 -3.03
CA LYS A 332 -4.85 -5.56 -3.26
C LYS A 332 -6.36 -5.35 -3.18
N HIS A 333 -6.79 -4.57 -2.21
CA HIS A 333 -8.14 -4.02 -2.12
C HIS A 333 -8.22 -2.81 -3.06
N VAL A 334 -8.68 -1.65 -2.60
CA VAL A 334 -8.82 -0.46 -3.46
C VAL A 334 -7.79 0.58 -3.07
N GLY A 335 -7.01 1.07 -4.03
CA GLY A 335 -6.16 2.25 -3.86
C GLY A 335 -6.70 3.48 -4.59
N PRO A 336 -6.42 4.70 -4.10
CA PRO A 336 -6.87 5.92 -4.75
C PRO A 336 -6.04 6.25 -6.00
N ILE A 337 -6.72 6.79 -7.01
CA ILE A 337 -6.09 7.69 -7.98
C ILE A 337 -6.19 9.09 -7.38
N THR A 338 -5.07 9.80 -7.27
CA THR A 338 -5.02 11.12 -6.64
C THR A 338 -4.38 12.13 -7.59
N THR A 339 -5.08 13.23 -7.85
CA THR A 339 -4.52 14.42 -8.50
C THR A 339 -4.32 15.51 -7.45
N PHE A 340 -3.08 15.95 -7.27
CA PHE A 340 -2.70 17.03 -6.36
C PHE A 340 -2.36 18.29 -7.15
N PHE A 341 -2.96 19.41 -6.78
CA PHE A 341 -2.88 20.63 -7.56
C PHE A 341 -2.81 21.86 -6.65
N VAL A 342 -1.81 22.71 -6.86
CA VAL A 342 -1.59 23.94 -6.09
C VAL A 342 -1.73 25.12 -7.06
N PRO A 343 -2.97 25.62 -7.31
CA PRO A 343 -3.18 26.68 -8.28
C PRO A 343 -2.56 28.01 -7.84
N ASN A 344 -2.22 28.83 -8.81
CA ASN A 344 -1.89 30.22 -8.58
C ASN A 344 -3.16 30.94 -8.07
N PRO A 345 -3.16 31.51 -6.84
CA PRO A 345 -4.35 32.12 -6.26
C PRO A 345 -4.87 33.33 -7.04
N GLN A 346 -4.02 34.00 -7.83
CA GLN A 346 -4.43 35.12 -8.68
C GLN A 346 -5.11 34.68 -9.98
N GLN A 347 -5.02 33.40 -10.34
CA GLN A 347 -5.51 32.85 -11.61
C GLN A 347 -6.27 31.53 -11.38
N ILE A 348 -6.92 31.37 -10.22
CA ILE A 348 -7.47 30.09 -9.78
C ILE A 348 -8.54 29.55 -10.76
N THR A 349 -9.39 30.41 -11.31
CA THR A 349 -10.43 30.01 -12.26
C THR A 349 -9.82 29.49 -13.56
N GLU A 350 -8.84 30.21 -14.10
CA GLU A 350 -8.10 29.82 -15.30
C GLU A 350 -7.27 28.55 -15.06
N ALA A 351 -6.67 28.41 -13.87
CA ALA A 351 -5.89 27.26 -13.47
C ALA A 351 -6.75 25.99 -13.36
N ILE A 352 -7.93 26.09 -12.74
CA ILE A 352 -8.91 24.99 -12.66
C ILE A 352 -9.40 24.60 -14.06
N ALA A 353 -9.76 25.58 -14.89
CA ALA A 353 -10.20 25.31 -16.26
C ALA A 353 -9.09 24.64 -17.10
N ALA A 354 -7.84 25.03 -16.90
CA ALA A 354 -6.70 24.39 -17.55
C ALA A 354 -6.48 22.96 -17.05
N LEU A 355 -6.64 22.69 -15.76
CA LEU A 355 -6.60 21.33 -15.21
C LEU A 355 -7.69 20.45 -15.83
N GLU A 356 -8.94 20.93 -15.86
CA GLU A 356 -10.07 20.22 -16.49
C GLU A 356 -9.81 19.93 -17.97
N ALA A 357 -9.25 20.89 -18.71
CA ALA A 357 -8.90 20.72 -20.11
C ALA A 357 -7.79 19.69 -20.33
N GLU A 358 -6.82 19.59 -19.41
CA GLU A 358 -5.79 18.56 -19.47
C GLU A 358 -6.37 17.17 -19.16
N VAL A 359 -7.18 17.04 -18.11
CA VAL A 359 -7.83 15.78 -17.73
C VAL A 359 -8.73 15.26 -18.86
N ALA A 360 -9.53 16.14 -19.46
CA ALA A 360 -10.40 15.79 -20.59
C ALA A 360 -9.63 15.33 -21.83
N ALA A 361 -8.35 15.70 -21.96
CA ALA A 361 -7.50 15.33 -23.09
C ALA A 361 -6.65 14.06 -22.84
N TRP A 362 -6.66 13.49 -21.63
CA TRP A 362 -5.78 12.37 -21.25
C TRP A 362 -5.93 11.10 -22.08
N ASP A 363 -7.09 10.88 -22.70
CA ASP A 363 -7.34 9.73 -23.58
C ASP A 363 -7.15 10.05 -25.08
N SER A 364 -6.73 11.27 -25.41
CA SER A 364 -6.51 11.71 -26.79
C SER A 364 -5.29 11.02 -27.42
N ASP A 365 -5.37 10.75 -28.73
CA ASP A 365 -4.34 9.99 -29.45
C ASP A 365 -2.94 10.61 -29.36
N ASP A 366 -2.88 11.95 -29.37
CA ASP A 366 -1.65 12.75 -29.43
C ASP A 366 -1.26 13.38 -28.08
N TYR A 367 -1.93 13.03 -26.98
CA TYR A 367 -1.68 13.66 -25.68
C TYR A 367 -0.24 13.41 -25.18
N PHE A 368 0.27 12.19 -25.35
CA PHE A 368 1.65 11.82 -25.06
C PHE A 368 2.47 11.64 -26.33
N THR A 369 3.75 11.95 -26.34
CA THR A 369 4.65 11.55 -27.44
C THR A 369 5.27 10.19 -27.16
N ASP A 370 5.72 9.47 -28.20
CA ASP A 370 6.41 8.19 -28.01
C ASP A 370 7.71 8.35 -27.21
N GLU A 371 8.37 9.52 -27.34
CA GLU A 371 9.53 9.91 -26.54
C GLU A 371 9.19 10.04 -25.06
N GLN A 372 8.07 10.66 -24.71
CA GLN A 372 7.61 10.78 -23.32
C GLN A 372 7.27 9.40 -22.72
N ILE A 373 6.61 8.53 -23.48
CA ILE A 373 6.30 7.17 -23.06
C ILE A 373 7.59 6.39 -22.78
N ALA A 374 8.57 6.45 -23.70
CA ALA A 374 9.86 5.81 -23.52
C ALA A 374 10.64 6.39 -22.31
N ALA A 375 10.61 7.72 -22.13
CA ALA A 375 11.26 8.38 -21.01
C ALA A 375 10.67 7.95 -19.66
N ALA A 376 9.35 7.89 -19.54
CA ALA A 376 8.67 7.45 -18.31
C ALA A 376 8.99 5.98 -17.98
N LYS A 377 8.94 5.09 -18.97
CA LYS A 377 9.33 3.68 -18.80
C LYS A 377 10.78 3.52 -18.38
N ASN A 378 11.69 4.31 -18.95
CA ASN A 378 13.09 4.31 -18.55
C ASN A 378 13.26 4.85 -17.13
N GLN A 379 12.51 5.88 -16.74
CA GLN A 379 12.54 6.41 -15.38
C GLN A 379 12.08 5.38 -14.35
N LEU A 380 10.99 4.65 -14.62
CA LEU A 380 10.51 3.58 -13.75
C LEU A 380 11.54 2.44 -13.61
N LEU A 381 12.17 2.03 -14.72
CA LEU A 381 13.28 1.07 -14.68
C LEU A 381 14.44 1.58 -13.80
N ILE A 382 14.85 2.83 -14.00
CA ILE A 382 15.94 3.43 -13.22
C ILE A 382 15.59 3.48 -11.73
N GLN A 383 14.36 3.88 -11.39
CA GLN A 383 13.89 3.93 -10.00
C GLN A 383 13.89 2.55 -9.34
N ASP A 384 13.45 1.50 -10.05
CA ASP A 384 13.51 0.12 -9.55
C ASP A 384 14.94 -0.36 -9.35
N VAL A 385 15.85 -0.08 -10.30
CA VAL A 385 17.29 -0.42 -10.14
C VAL A 385 17.87 0.27 -8.91
N TYR A 386 17.62 1.57 -8.71
CA TYR A 386 18.08 2.29 -7.52
C TYR A 386 17.46 1.74 -6.23
N GLY A 387 16.17 1.37 -6.26
CA GLY A 387 15.49 0.74 -5.12
C GLY A 387 16.10 -0.60 -4.70
N ARG A 388 16.72 -1.31 -5.65
CA ARG A 388 17.39 -2.61 -5.45
C ARG A 388 18.85 -2.49 -5.03
N GLU A 389 19.48 -1.31 -5.10
CA GLU A 389 20.91 -1.15 -4.79
C GLU A 389 21.24 -1.48 -3.32
N SER A 390 20.31 -1.21 -2.41
CA SER A 390 20.46 -1.53 -0.99
C SER A 390 19.57 -2.70 -0.63
N THR A 391 20.19 -3.84 -0.31
CA THR A 391 19.49 -5.06 0.11
C THR A 391 18.53 -4.81 1.28
N SER A 392 18.88 -3.94 2.24
CA SER A 392 17.99 -3.61 3.36
C SER A 392 16.74 -2.84 2.90
N ASN A 393 16.87 -1.91 1.95
CA ASN A 393 15.73 -1.15 1.42
C ASN A 393 14.85 -2.02 0.53
N PHE A 394 15.48 -2.89 -0.25
CA PHE A 394 14.81 -3.78 -1.17
C PHE A 394 13.85 -4.75 -0.46
N VAL A 395 14.21 -5.23 0.74
CA VAL A 395 13.33 -6.07 1.55
C VAL A 395 11.99 -5.38 1.82
N HIS A 396 11.99 -4.08 2.13
CA HIS A 396 10.75 -3.31 2.36
C HIS A 396 9.87 -3.23 1.11
N SER A 397 10.49 -3.11 -0.08
CA SER A 397 9.77 -3.12 -1.35
C SER A 397 9.13 -4.48 -1.61
N ILE A 398 9.85 -5.57 -1.38
CA ILE A 398 9.32 -6.93 -1.58
C ILE A 398 8.14 -7.21 -0.66
N THR A 399 8.24 -6.90 0.62
CA THR A 399 7.15 -7.14 1.57
C THR A 399 5.95 -6.23 1.34
N PHE A 400 6.17 -5.02 0.79
CA PHE A 400 5.08 -4.18 0.26
C PHE A 400 4.34 -4.90 -0.88
N TRP A 401 5.05 -5.37 -1.90
CA TRP A 401 4.42 -6.03 -3.05
C TRP A 401 3.80 -7.37 -2.70
N TRP A 402 4.40 -8.13 -1.78
CA TRP A 402 3.80 -9.34 -1.22
C TRP A 402 2.42 -9.06 -0.61
N ALA A 403 2.27 -7.94 0.10
CA ALA A 403 1.03 -7.57 0.75
C ALA A 403 -0.01 -7.00 -0.22
N SER A 404 0.41 -6.03 -1.04
CA SER A 404 -0.47 -5.23 -1.90
C SER A 404 -0.68 -5.77 -3.30
N ALA A 405 0.04 -6.83 -3.68
CA ALA A 405 -0.16 -7.58 -4.90
C ALA A 405 0.31 -9.03 -4.67
N THR A 406 1.42 -9.42 -5.30
CA THR A 406 2.14 -10.68 -5.06
C THR A 406 3.64 -10.47 -5.34
N ILE A 407 4.49 -11.39 -4.89
CA ILE A 407 5.91 -11.39 -5.27
C ILE A 407 6.04 -11.58 -6.80
N ASP A 408 5.22 -12.44 -7.40
CA ASP A 408 5.23 -12.68 -8.86
C ASP A 408 4.87 -11.42 -9.66
N TYR A 409 3.91 -10.62 -9.18
CA TYR A 409 3.59 -9.30 -9.73
C TYR A 409 4.84 -8.42 -9.79
N TYR A 410 5.60 -8.38 -8.70
CA TYR A 410 6.80 -7.54 -8.62
C TYR A 410 7.94 -8.05 -9.51
N LEU A 411 8.16 -9.37 -9.55
CA LEU A 411 9.19 -9.96 -10.39
C LEU A 411 8.97 -9.66 -11.89
N GLY A 412 7.72 -9.59 -12.34
CA GLY A 412 7.37 -9.21 -13.71
C GLY A 412 7.11 -7.72 -13.92
N TYR A 413 7.21 -6.89 -12.86
CA TYR A 413 6.74 -5.51 -12.85
C TYR A 413 7.36 -4.69 -13.98
N ILE A 414 8.69 -4.61 -14.03
CA ILE A 414 9.40 -3.81 -15.04
C ILE A 414 9.12 -4.32 -16.46
N ASP A 415 9.18 -5.64 -16.68
CA ASP A 415 8.91 -6.21 -18.01
C ASP A 415 7.50 -5.91 -18.50
N ASN A 416 6.52 -5.89 -17.59
CA ASN A 416 5.14 -5.53 -17.92
C ASN A 416 4.97 -4.03 -18.15
N LEU A 417 5.62 -3.17 -17.35
CA LEU A 417 5.68 -1.72 -17.62
C LEU A 417 6.28 -1.42 -19.00
N GLN A 418 7.33 -2.14 -19.41
CA GLN A 418 7.93 -1.95 -20.74
C GLN A 418 6.98 -2.33 -21.89
N LYS A 419 6.00 -3.21 -21.65
CA LYS A 419 5.00 -3.62 -22.65
C LYS A 419 3.82 -2.66 -22.77
N VAL A 420 3.55 -1.83 -21.76
CA VAL A 420 2.41 -0.89 -21.74
C VAL A 420 2.38 -0.04 -23.00
N THR A 421 1.26 -0.05 -23.72
CA THR A 421 1.05 0.74 -24.92
C THR A 421 0.28 2.02 -24.61
N ARG A 422 0.25 2.91 -25.59
CA ARG A 422 -0.61 4.10 -25.57
C ARG A 422 -2.08 3.73 -25.40
N ASP A 423 -2.53 2.67 -26.06
CA ASP A 423 -3.94 2.27 -26.01
C ASP A 423 -4.30 1.66 -24.64
N ASP A 424 -3.37 0.97 -23.99
CA ASP A 424 -3.57 0.48 -22.61
C ASP A 424 -3.78 1.66 -21.65
N MET A 425 -2.97 2.72 -21.77
CA MET A 425 -3.16 3.94 -20.98
C MET A 425 -4.50 4.62 -21.27
N LYS A 426 -4.95 4.68 -22.54
CA LYS A 426 -6.29 5.21 -22.87
C LYS A 426 -7.41 4.37 -22.27
N VAL A 427 -7.28 3.05 -22.31
CA VAL A 427 -8.25 2.13 -21.68
C VAL A 427 -8.30 2.39 -20.18
N TYR A 428 -7.14 2.54 -19.52
CA TYR A 428 -7.05 2.91 -18.11
C TYR A 428 -7.76 4.25 -17.82
N VAL A 429 -7.43 5.31 -18.55
CA VAL A 429 -8.05 6.64 -18.38
C VAL A 429 -9.58 6.57 -18.56
N LYS A 430 -10.04 5.93 -19.63
CA LYS A 430 -11.49 5.79 -19.91
C LYS A 430 -12.23 4.98 -18.85
N LYS A 431 -11.57 3.99 -18.26
CA LYS A 431 -12.19 3.07 -17.31
C LYS A 431 -12.17 3.63 -15.89
N TYR A 432 -11.08 4.25 -15.47
CA TYR A 432 -10.85 4.62 -14.07
C TYR A 432 -10.91 6.12 -13.80
N ILE A 433 -10.77 6.96 -14.81
CA ILE A 433 -10.73 8.41 -14.63
C ILE A 433 -11.98 9.07 -15.21
N HIS A 434 -12.20 8.91 -16.52
CA HIS A 434 -13.24 9.62 -17.25
C HIS A 434 -14.65 9.18 -16.86
N GLY A 435 -15.49 10.14 -16.48
CA GLY A 435 -16.89 9.93 -16.12
C GLY A 435 -17.11 9.25 -14.78
N ASN A 436 -16.05 8.97 -14.01
CA ASN A 436 -16.17 8.36 -12.70
C ASN A 436 -16.35 9.42 -11.60
N PRO A 437 -17.29 9.19 -10.66
CA PRO A 437 -17.44 10.03 -9.49
C PRO A 437 -16.12 10.23 -8.73
N ASN A 438 -15.90 11.44 -8.22
CA ASN A 438 -14.69 11.82 -7.50
C ASN A 438 -14.99 12.70 -6.28
N ILE A 439 -14.05 12.72 -5.33
CA ILE A 439 -14.02 13.73 -4.27
C ILE A 439 -13.02 14.80 -4.66
N THR A 440 -13.47 16.05 -4.81
CA THR A 440 -12.63 17.23 -4.99
C THR A 440 -12.51 17.97 -3.66
N GLY A 441 -11.36 17.84 -3.00
CA GLY A 441 -11.01 18.60 -1.81
C GLY A 441 -10.33 19.93 -2.16
N ILE A 442 -10.59 20.97 -1.36
CA ILE A 442 -9.95 22.28 -1.47
C ILE A 442 -9.58 22.78 -0.08
N LEU A 443 -8.30 23.04 0.14
CA LEU A 443 -7.74 23.67 1.33
C LEU A 443 -7.55 25.16 1.10
N VAL A 444 -8.08 25.97 2.00
CA VAL A 444 -7.94 27.43 1.98
C VAL A 444 -7.86 28.02 3.39
N SER A 445 -7.40 29.27 3.49
CA SER A 445 -7.53 30.07 4.71
C SER A 445 -8.89 30.75 4.77
N PRO A 446 -9.32 31.24 5.94
CA PRO A 446 -10.55 32.03 6.05
C PRO A 446 -10.59 33.21 5.06
N ALA A 447 -9.48 33.94 4.92
CA ALA A 447 -9.38 35.07 4.00
C ALA A 447 -9.50 34.65 2.52
N MET A 448 -8.91 33.51 2.15
CA MET A 448 -9.07 32.96 0.80
C MET A 448 -10.52 32.52 0.55
N LYS A 449 -11.19 31.91 1.53
CA LYS A 449 -12.59 31.51 1.41
C LYS A 449 -13.57 32.67 1.19
N GLU A 450 -13.29 33.83 1.76
CA GLU A 450 -14.11 35.02 1.56
C GLU A 450 -13.83 35.73 0.23
N SER A 451 -12.57 35.71 -0.22
CA SER A 451 -12.13 36.43 -1.42
C SER A 451 -12.24 35.62 -2.71
N MET A 452 -12.15 34.30 -2.61
CA MET A 452 -12.36 33.36 -3.71
C MET A 452 -13.81 32.88 -3.65
N ASP A 453 -14.49 32.81 -4.79
CA ASP A 453 -15.84 32.23 -4.87
C ASP A 453 -15.79 30.70 -4.78
N ILE A 454 -15.26 30.18 -3.66
CA ILE A 454 -15.04 28.73 -3.47
C ILE A 454 -16.35 27.96 -3.52
N SER A 455 -17.46 28.60 -3.12
CA SER A 455 -18.80 28.02 -3.22
C SER A 455 -19.22 27.68 -4.65
N SER A 456 -18.60 28.27 -5.67
CA SER A 456 -18.88 27.94 -7.06
C SER A 456 -17.94 26.88 -7.64
N ILE A 457 -16.91 26.45 -6.91
CA ILE A 457 -16.01 25.37 -7.35
C ILE A 457 -16.75 24.04 -7.25
N LYS A 458 -17.09 23.51 -8.43
CA LYS A 458 -17.72 22.20 -8.59
C LYS A 458 -16.67 21.09 -8.50
N PRO A 459 -17.09 19.83 -8.29
CA PRO A 459 -16.18 18.72 -8.47
C PRO A 459 -15.56 18.78 -9.86
N ILE A 460 -14.25 18.56 -9.95
CA ILE A 460 -13.53 18.56 -11.22
C ILE A 460 -14.14 17.49 -12.11
N SER A 461 -14.45 17.86 -13.36
CA SER A 461 -14.90 16.87 -14.35
C SER A 461 -13.72 15.97 -14.67
N MET A 462 -13.76 14.75 -14.14
CA MET A 462 -12.75 13.73 -14.40
C MET A 462 -13.13 12.89 -15.60
#